data_AF-A0A957EVW1-F1
#
_entry.id   AF-A0A957EVW1-F1
#
_cell.length_a   1.000
_cell.length_b   1.000
_cell.length_c   1.000
_cell.angle_alpha   90.00
_cell.angle_beta   90.00
_cell.angle_gamma   90.00
#
_symmetry.space_group_name_H-M   'P 1'
#
loop_
_entity.id
_entity.type
_entity.pdbx_description
1 polymer ?
#
loop_
_entity_poly.entity_id
_entity_poly.type
_entity_poly.pdbx_seq_one_letter_code
_entity_poly.pdbx_strand_id
1 'polypeptide(L)' 'MLLAIDIGNTNVTLGLWDGQTWANQWRLRTDRARTADEYGIMLKMLLHEAEVA' A
#
# COMPACT_ATOMS: atom_id res chain seq x y z
N MET A 1 3.41 1.55 -13.50
CA MET A 1 3.76 1.24 -12.09
C MET A 1 3.04 -0.03 -11.66
N LEU A 2 3.60 -0.79 -10.73
CA LEU A 2 2.98 -1.98 -10.13
C LEU A 2 2.95 -1.82 -8.61
N LEU A 3 1.82 -2.12 -7.98
CA LEU A 3 1.70 -2.15 -6.52
C LEU A 3 1.84 -3.60 -6.04
N ALA A 4 2.87 -3.87 -5.26
CA ALA A 4 3.06 -5.13 -4.55
C ALA A 4 2.51 -5.01 -3.11
N ILE A 5 1.85 -6.06 -2.65
CA ILE A 5 1.26 -6.13 -1.30
C ILE A 5 1.69 -7.44 -0.66
N ASP A 6 2.38 -7.35 0.48
CA ASP A 6 2.76 -8.48 1.33
C ASP A 6 1.98 -8.42 2.64
N ILE A 7 1.13 -9.41 2.88
CA ILE A 7 0.21 -9.45 4.03
C ILE A 7 0.77 -10.40 5.09
N GLY A 8 1.41 -9.83 6.10
CA GLY A 8 1.90 -10.56 7.27
C GLY A 8 0.90 -10.54 8.44
N ASN A 9 1.20 -11.32 9.49
CA ASN A 9 0.38 -11.35 10.70
C ASN A 9 0.40 -10.03 11.48
N THR A 10 1.54 -9.33 11.49
CA THR A 10 1.72 -8.10 12.26
C THR A 10 1.63 -6.85 11.40
N ASN A 11 2.12 -6.93 10.16
CA ASN A 11 2.16 -5.81 9.24
C ASN A 11 1.78 -6.24 7.83
N VAL A 12 1.16 -5.31 7.12
CA VAL A 12 0.98 -5.33 5.67
C VAL A 12 1.99 -4.37 5.07
N THR A 13 2.84 -4.85 4.18
CA THR A 13 3.82 -4.04 3.46
C THR A 13 3.30 -3.76 2.06
N LEU A 14 3.37 -2.50 1.65
CA LEU A 14 2.97 -2.03 0.33
C LEU A 14 4.22 -1.47 -0.37
N GLY A 15 4.43 -1.83 -1.63
CA GLY A 15 5.56 -1.35 -2.42
C GLY A 15 5.13 -0.94 -3.82
N LEU A 16 5.48 0.27 -4.24
CA LEU A 16 5.24 0.75 -5.59
C LEU A 16 6.51 0.59 -6.43
N TRP A 17 6.43 -0.25 -7.46
CA TRP A 17 7.51 -0.50 -8.41
C TRP A 17 7.29 0.30 -9.70
N ASP A 18 8.29 1.07 -10.12
CA ASP A 18 8.21 1.88 -11.34
C ASP A 18 8.66 1.11 -12.61
N GLY A 19 9.23 -0.09 -12.45
CA GLY A 19 9.85 -0.87 -13.53
C GLY A 19 11.34 -1.10 -13.32
N GLN A 20 12.00 -0.26 -12.52
CA GLN A 20 13.43 -0.31 -12.22
C GLN A 20 13.75 -0.24 -10.72
N THR A 21 12.96 0.50 -9.94
CA THR A 21 13.17 0.70 -8.51
C THR A 21 11.86 0.70 -7.71
N TRP A 22 11.99 0.52 -6.40
CA TRP A 22 10.90 0.70 -5.44
C TRP A 22 10.75 2.19 -5.14
N ALA A 23 9.87 2.86 -5.89
CA ALA A 23 9.63 4.30 -5.77
C ALA A 23 9.08 4.68 -4.39
N ASN A 24 8.17 3.87 -3.84
CA ASN A 24 7.59 4.10 -2.52
C ASN A 24 7.37 2.77 -1.79
N GLN A 25 7.48 2.81 -0.46
CA GLN A 25 7.21 1.68 0.42
C GLN A 25 6.49 2.16 1.67
N TRP A 26 5.39 1.48 2.01
CA TRP A 26 4.61 1.77 3.21
C TRP A 26 4.42 0.51 4.05
N ARG A 27 4.26 0.72 5.35
CA ARG A 27 3.99 -0.36 6.30
C ARG A 27 2.78 -0.01 7.14
N LEU A 28 1.76 -0.85 7.03
CA LEU A 28 0.54 -0.76 7.80
C LEU A 28 0.55 -1.85 8.85
N ARG A 29 -0.05 -1.59 10.02
CA ARG A 29 -0.38 -2.68 10.95
C ARG A 29 -1.45 -3.57 10.31
N THR A 30 -1.28 -4.90 10.44
CA THR A 30 -2.33 -5.85 10.06
C THR A 30 -3.52 -5.69 11.00
N ASP A 31 -4.68 -5.42 10.43
CA ASP A 31 -5.92 -5.24 11.17
C ASP A 31 -7.01 -6.08 10.49
N ARG A 32 -7.50 -7.10 11.21
CA ARG A 32 -8.52 -8.02 10.69
C ARG A 32 -9.91 -7.42 10.67
N ALA A 33 -10.15 -6.36 11.44
CA ALA A 33 -11.43 -5.66 11.47
C ALA A 33 -11.55 -4.62 10.34
N ARG A 34 -10.42 -4.29 9.68
CA ARG A 34 -10.41 -3.29 8.63
C ARG A 34 -11.21 -3.75 7.41
N THR A 35 -12.14 -2.90 7.01
CA THR A 35 -13.04 -3.08 5.88
C THR A 35 -12.36 -2.78 4.55
N ALA A 36 -12.95 -3.28 3.46
CA ALA A 36 -12.48 -3.00 2.11
C ALA A 36 -12.50 -1.50 1.79
N ASP A 37 -13.51 -0.76 2.27
CA ASP A 37 -13.64 0.69 2.05
C ASP A 37 -12.54 1.47 2.76
N GLU A 38 -12.20 1.10 3.99
CA GLU A 38 -11.07 1.70 4.73
C GLU A 38 -9.74 1.43 4.04
N TYR A 39 -9.52 0.21 3.53
CA TYR A 39 -8.35 -0.08 2.70
C TYR A 39 -8.36 0.76 1.41
N GLY A 40 -9.51 0.91 0.75
CA GLY A 40 -9.64 1.70 -0.46
C GLY A 40 -9.29 3.17 -0.24
N ILE A 41 -9.81 3.79 0.82
CA ILE A 41 -9.48 5.18 1.18
C ILE A 41 -7.98 5.31 1.50
N MET A 42 -7.43 4.39 2.29
CA MET A 42 -6.02 4.39 2.64
C MET A 42 -5.12 4.27 1.42
N LEU A 43 -5.38 3.31 0.53
CA LEU A 43 -4.60 3.13 -0.69
C LEU A 43 -4.69 4.36 -1.61
N LYS A 44 -5.88 4.97 -1.75
CA LYS A 44 -6.04 6.21 -2.52
C LYS A 44 -5.19 7.35 -1.96
N MET A 45 -5.15 7.51 -0.63
CA MET A 45 -4.32 8.55 0.00
C MET A 45 -2.82 8.28 -0.23
N LEU A 46 -2.35 7.04 -0.04
CA LEU A 46 -0.95 6.68 -0.24
C LEU A 46 -0.51 6.86 -1.70
N LEU A 47 -1.35 6.46 -2.66
CA LEU A 47 -1.06 6.62 -4.08
C LEU A 47 -1.09 8.08 -4.52
N HIS A 48 -2.00 8.89 -3.95
CA HIS A 48 -2.02 10.32 -4.19
C HIS A 48 -0.75 11.02 -3.67
N GLU A 49 -0.28 10.66 -2.47
CA GLU A 49 0.98 11.15 -1.90
C GLU A 49 2.19 10.75 -2.75
N ALA A 50 2.18 9.55 -3.34
CA ALA A 50 3.20 9.08 -4.26
C ALA A 50 3.09 9.66 -5.68
N GLU A 51 2.22 10.66 -5.90
CA GLU A 51 2.00 11.31 -7.20
C GLU A 51 1.64 10.32 -8.32
N VAL A 52 0.98 9.21 -7.96
CA VAL A 52 0.47 8.22 -8.92
C VAL A 52 -0.87 8.71 -9.44
N ALA A 53 -0.90 9.05 -10.74
CA ALA A 53 -2.07 9.56 -11.45
C ALA A 53 -3.21 8.52 -11.60
#